data_AF-A0A7R9HE87-F1
#
_entry.id   AF-A0A7R9HE87-F1
#
_cell.length_a   1.000
_cell.length_b   1.000
_cell.length_c   1.000
_cell.angle_alpha   90.00
_cell.angle_beta   90.00
_cell.angle_gamma   90.00
#
_symmetry.space_group_name_H-M   'P 1'
#
loop_
_entity.id
_entity.type
_entity.pdbx_description
1 polymer ?
#
loop_
_entity_poly.entity_id
_entity_poly.type
_entity_poly.pdbx_seq_one_letter_code
_entity_poly.pdbx_strand_id
1 'polypeptide(L)'
;MNGVLPGKVRNITMSGEQLRTLPHNLLQGVRSPRLHFVVRNSSLEVVPRSVFQEAGWVRNLTVDVRHNRLRTLGNPSTADFPGLPRATFLTDLQVADNHWSCDCDIGWVEVWQRKKRQYLCGEEDSEERTTCRRIDDDLRLARCANKNNASLIEVLKADVECGWGSSAGGPGVTTSLVVIAGIIAMFANI
;
A
#
# COMPACT_ATOMS: atom_id res chain seq x y z
N MET A 1 -12.28 1.89 -17.24
CA MET A 1 -13.49 2.49 -17.86
C MET A 1 -13.03 3.62 -18.75
N ASN A 2 -13.53 3.70 -19.98
CA ASN A 2 -13.23 4.82 -20.86
C ASN A 2 -14.29 5.90 -20.65
N GLY A 3 -13.86 7.12 -20.34
CA GLY A 3 -14.76 8.26 -20.16
C GLY A 3 -14.51 9.04 -18.88
N VAL A 4 -15.06 10.25 -18.83
CA VAL A 4 -14.95 11.15 -17.68
C VAL A 4 -16.15 10.97 -16.78
N LEU A 5 -15.93 10.75 -15.49
CA LEU A 5 -16.98 10.74 -14.49
C LEU A 5 -17.33 12.18 -14.09
N PRO A 6 -18.58 12.45 -13.68
CA PRO A 6 -18.96 13.76 -13.16
C PRO A 6 -18.04 14.20 -12.01
N GLY A 7 -17.62 15.47 -12.01
CA GLY A 7 -16.63 15.99 -11.05
C GLY A 7 -17.04 15.94 -9.57
N LYS A 8 -18.31 15.65 -9.27
CA LYS A 8 -18.84 15.47 -7.92
C LYS A 8 -18.77 14.02 -7.42
N VAL A 9 -18.42 13.04 -8.27
CA VAL A 9 -18.29 11.64 -7.87
C VAL A 9 -17.12 11.50 -6.89
N ARG A 10 -17.44 11.06 -5.67
CA ARG A 10 -16.49 10.87 -4.58
C ARG A 10 -16.52 9.47 -3.99
N ASN A 11 -17.54 8.67 -4.29
CA ASN A 11 -17.71 7.33 -3.77
C ASN A 11 -17.88 6.38 -4.95
N ILE A 12 -17.07 5.33 -5.02
CA ILE A 12 -17.21 4.25 -5.99
C ILE A 12 -17.22 2.96 -5.19
N THR A 13 -18.34 2.24 -5.26
CA THR A 13 -18.52 0.96 -4.59
C THR A 13 -18.77 -0.12 -5.62
N MET A 14 -18.02 -1.20 -5.55
CA MET A 14 -18.18 -2.39 -6.39
C MET A 14 -18.44 -3.61 -5.52
N SER A 15 -19.34 -4.49 -5.94
CA SER A 15 -19.66 -5.72 -5.23
C SER A 15 -20.22 -6.76 -6.17
N GLY A 16 -20.12 -8.04 -5.78
CA GLY A 16 -20.71 -9.15 -6.51
C GLY A 16 -19.75 -10.33 -6.57
N GLU A 17 -20.28 -11.53 -6.32
CA GLU A 17 -19.47 -12.75 -6.20
C GLU A 17 -18.76 -13.14 -7.51
N GLN A 18 -19.25 -12.66 -8.66
CA GLN A 18 -18.62 -12.90 -9.96
C GLN A 18 -17.55 -11.86 -10.33
N LEU A 19 -17.36 -10.81 -9.50
CA LEU A 19 -16.28 -9.86 -9.69
C LEU A 19 -14.96 -10.52 -9.29
N ARG A 20 -14.14 -10.83 -10.30
CA ARG A 20 -12.86 -11.55 -10.16
C ARG A 20 -11.64 -10.73 -10.56
N THR A 21 -11.84 -9.66 -11.32
CA THR A 21 -10.77 -8.77 -11.79
C THR A 21 -11.23 -7.32 -11.79
N LEU A 22 -10.27 -6.40 -11.66
CA LEU A 22 -10.49 -4.97 -11.83
C LEU A 22 -9.60 -4.46 -12.98
N PRO A 23 -10.14 -3.65 -13.90
CA PRO A 23 -9.35 -3.10 -14.99
C PRO A 23 -8.40 -2.00 -14.48
N HIS A 24 -7.20 -1.89 -15.05
CA HIS A 24 -6.21 -0.88 -14.65
C HIS A 24 -6.73 0.57 -14.80
N ASN A 25 -7.54 0.83 -15.83
CA ASN A 25 -8.12 2.14 -16.10
C ASN A 25 -9.44 2.40 -15.33
N LEU A 26 -9.71 1.66 -14.25
CA LEU A 26 -10.96 1.79 -13.49
C LEU A 26 -11.17 3.22 -12.96
N LEU A 27 -10.12 3.82 -12.41
CA LEU A 27 -10.19 5.12 -11.73
C LEU A 27 -9.78 6.31 -12.63
N GLN A 28 -9.42 6.06 -13.89
CA GLN A 28 -8.94 7.07 -14.83
C GLN A 28 -9.94 8.23 -15.05
N GLY A 29 -11.24 7.93 -15.03
CA GLY A 29 -12.29 8.90 -15.24
C GLY A 29 -12.59 9.81 -14.05
N VAL A 30 -12.06 9.52 -12.86
CA VAL A 30 -12.36 10.28 -11.64
C VAL A 30 -11.73 11.66 -11.71
N ARG A 31 -12.51 12.71 -11.42
CA ARG A 31 -12.06 14.11 -11.41
C ARG A 31 -12.07 14.75 -10.03
N SER A 32 -12.65 14.09 -9.03
CA SER A 32 -12.68 14.60 -7.67
C SER A 32 -11.30 14.46 -6.99
N PRO A 33 -10.83 15.47 -6.23
CA PRO A 33 -9.61 15.38 -5.44
C PRO A 33 -9.72 14.42 -4.25
N ARG A 34 -10.94 14.02 -3.88
CA ARG A 34 -11.23 13.07 -2.80
C ARG A 34 -12.02 11.90 -3.37
N LEU A 35 -11.57 10.67 -3.10
CA LEU A 35 -12.24 9.45 -3.52
C LEU A 35 -12.27 8.44 -2.37
N HIS A 36 -13.45 7.87 -2.14
CA HIS A 36 -13.67 6.69 -1.33
C HIS A 36 -13.94 5.52 -2.28
N PHE A 37 -12.99 4.60 -2.34
CA PHE A 37 -13.06 3.41 -3.18
C PHE A 37 -13.36 2.20 -2.31
N VAL A 38 -14.47 1.52 -2.61
CA VAL A 38 -14.96 0.39 -1.84
C VAL A 38 -15.15 -0.82 -2.74
N VAL A 39 -14.61 -1.97 -2.33
CA VAL A 39 -14.90 -3.26 -2.95
C VAL A 39 -15.27 -4.24 -1.86
N ARG A 40 -16.41 -4.91 -1.96
CA ARG A 40 -16.90 -5.83 -0.91
C ARG A 40 -17.70 -6.97 -1.50
N ASN A 41 -17.76 -8.10 -0.81
CA ASN A 41 -18.54 -9.27 -1.22
C ASN A 41 -18.21 -9.68 -2.67
N SER A 42 -16.92 -9.79 -2.97
CA SER A 42 -16.42 -10.20 -4.28
C SER A 42 -15.55 -11.46 -4.18
N SER A 43 -15.23 -12.05 -5.34
CA SER A 43 -14.26 -13.13 -5.48
C SER A 43 -12.91 -12.64 -5.99
N LEU A 44 -12.57 -11.37 -5.76
CA LEU A 44 -11.25 -10.84 -6.07
C LEU A 44 -10.21 -11.47 -5.16
N GLU A 45 -9.12 -11.94 -5.77
CA GLU A 45 -7.92 -12.40 -5.06
C GLU A 45 -6.81 -11.35 -5.05
N VAL A 46 -6.80 -10.44 -6.03
CA VAL A 46 -5.77 -9.41 -6.19
C VAL A 46 -6.42 -8.09 -6.62
N VAL A 47 -6.01 -7.00 -5.99
CA VAL A 47 -6.21 -5.64 -6.52
C VAL A 47 -4.84 -5.09 -6.93
N PRO A 48 -4.52 -5.04 -8.24
CA PRO A 48 -3.19 -4.64 -8.68
C PRO A 48 -2.98 -3.14 -8.52
N ARG A 49 -1.71 -2.73 -8.32
CA ARG A 49 -1.32 -1.31 -8.20
C ARG A 49 -1.80 -0.46 -9.37
N SER A 50 -1.88 -1.04 -10.56
CA SER A 50 -2.28 -0.36 -11.79
C SER A 50 -3.70 0.22 -11.75
N VAL A 51 -4.60 -0.32 -10.91
CA VAL A 51 -5.94 0.27 -10.67
C VAL A 51 -5.85 1.70 -10.13
N PHE A 52 -4.81 1.99 -9.33
CA PHE A 52 -4.64 3.27 -8.64
C PHE A 52 -3.71 4.25 -9.38
N GLN A 53 -2.85 3.75 -10.27
CA GLN A 53 -1.86 4.58 -10.99
C GLN A 53 -2.50 5.67 -11.86
N GLU A 54 -3.67 5.38 -12.43
CA GLU A 54 -4.38 6.28 -13.33
C GLU A 54 -5.34 7.26 -12.61
N ALA A 55 -5.35 7.27 -11.28
CA ALA A 55 -6.22 8.15 -10.47
C ALA A 55 -5.69 9.60 -10.37
N GLY A 56 -5.17 10.17 -11.46
CA GLY A 56 -4.35 11.40 -11.44
C GLY A 56 -5.01 12.67 -10.90
N TRP A 57 -6.33 12.71 -10.75
CA TRP A 57 -7.03 13.84 -10.10
C TRP A 57 -7.25 13.63 -8.61
N VAL A 58 -7.19 12.39 -8.14
CA VAL A 58 -7.43 12.01 -6.76
C VAL A 58 -6.19 12.31 -5.94
N ARG A 59 -6.32 13.24 -4.99
CA ARG A 59 -5.25 13.61 -4.05
C ARG A 59 -5.37 12.83 -2.74
N ASN A 60 -6.58 12.63 -2.26
CA ASN A 60 -6.88 11.88 -1.04
C ASN A 60 -7.74 10.68 -1.39
N LEU A 61 -7.21 9.49 -1.11
CA LEU A 61 -7.87 8.22 -1.38
C LEU A 61 -8.14 7.49 -0.07
N THR A 62 -9.37 7.00 0.12
CA THR A 62 -9.65 5.96 1.12
C THR A 62 -9.96 4.66 0.39
N VAL A 63 -9.44 3.54 0.88
CA VAL A 63 -9.67 2.22 0.31
C VAL A 63 -10.30 1.31 1.36
N ASP A 64 -11.47 0.75 1.05
CA ASP A 64 -12.13 -0.29 1.83
C ASP A 64 -12.30 -1.55 0.97
N VAL A 65 -11.56 -2.60 1.31
CA VAL A 65 -11.60 -3.89 0.62
C VAL A 65 -11.96 -5.03 1.56
N ARG A 66 -12.69 -4.74 2.64
CA ARG A 66 -13.12 -5.75 3.60
C ARG A 66 -14.08 -6.77 3.00
N HIS A 67 -14.14 -7.95 3.62
CA HIS A 67 -15.06 -9.04 3.26
C HIS A 67 -14.91 -9.47 1.80
N ASN A 68 -13.69 -9.78 1.38
CA ASN A 68 -13.39 -10.35 0.07
C ASN A 68 -12.50 -11.60 0.22
N ARG A 69 -11.88 -12.05 -0.87
CA ARG A 69 -10.96 -13.19 -0.90
C ARG A 69 -9.54 -12.76 -1.27
N LEU A 70 -9.19 -11.52 -0.94
CA LEU A 70 -7.91 -10.93 -1.36
C LEU A 70 -6.76 -11.64 -0.66
N ARG A 71 -5.71 -11.88 -1.45
CA ARG A 71 -4.40 -12.36 -1.02
C ARG A 71 -3.37 -11.24 -1.02
N THR A 72 -3.50 -10.26 -1.92
CA THR A 72 -2.62 -9.09 -1.97
C THR A 72 -3.35 -7.85 -2.50
N LEU A 73 -2.85 -6.69 -2.10
CA LEU A 73 -3.34 -5.36 -2.48
C LEU A 73 -2.13 -4.51 -2.86
N GLY A 74 -2.07 -4.07 -4.11
CA GLY A 74 -1.03 -3.17 -4.56
C GLY A 74 -1.16 -1.78 -3.91
N ASN A 75 -0.02 -1.16 -3.60
CA ASN A 75 0.03 0.13 -2.92
C ASN A 75 -0.81 1.21 -3.66
N PRO A 76 -1.91 1.69 -3.06
CA PRO A 76 -2.77 2.72 -3.65
C PRO A 76 -2.14 4.12 -3.66
N SER A 77 -1.10 4.35 -2.87
CA SER A 77 -0.41 5.64 -2.84
C SER A 77 0.59 5.76 -3.99
N THR A 78 0.54 6.93 -4.64
CA THR A 78 1.56 7.38 -5.60
C THR A 78 2.33 8.59 -5.09
N ALA A 79 1.89 9.20 -3.99
CA ALA A 79 2.55 10.31 -3.30
C ALA A 79 3.28 9.86 -2.03
N ASP A 80 4.41 10.51 -1.72
CA ASP A 80 5.12 10.31 -0.45
C ASP A 80 4.53 11.10 0.73
N PHE A 81 3.84 12.20 0.44
CA PHE A 81 3.21 13.11 1.40
C PHE A 81 1.92 13.71 0.79
N PRO A 82 0.97 14.18 1.62
CA PRO A 82 -0.32 14.66 1.13
C PRO A 82 -0.22 15.98 0.35
N GLY A 83 -1.21 16.25 -0.51
CA GLY A 83 -1.37 17.53 -1.20
C GLY A 83 -0.61 17.68 -2.52
N LEU A 84 0.21 16.70 -2.91
CA LEU A 84 0.94 16.73 -4.18
C LEU A 84 0.00 16.78 -5.40
N PRO A 85 0.22 17.71 -6.36
CA PRO A 85 -0.51 17.72 -7.61
C PRO A 85 -0.25 16.45 -8.43
N ARG A 86 -1.30 15.89 -9.02
CA ARG A 86 -1.24 14.68 -9.86
C ARG A 86 -0.67 13.43 -9.16
N ALA A 87 -0.71 13.40 -7.83
CA ALA A 87 -0.33 12.25 -7.04
C ALA A 87 -1.38 11.99 -5.96
N THR A 88 -1.49 10.72 -5.56
CA THR A 88 -2.52 10.22 -4.65
C THR A 88 -1.88 9.79 -3.34
N PHE A 89 -2.40 10.33 -2.25
CA PHE A 89 -2.04 9.93 -0.89
C PHE A 89 -3.18 9.10 -0.29
N LEU A 90 -2.86 7.90 0.19
CA LEU A 90 -3.83 7.04 0.89
C LEU A 90 -4.05 7.60 2.29
N THR A 91 -5.27 8.01 2.58
CA THR A 91 -5.65 8.62 3.86
C THR A 91 -6.26 7.61 4.84
N ASP A 92 -6.85 6.53 4.34
CA ASP A 92 -7.48 5.47 5.14
C ASP A 92 -7.46 4.14 4.38
N LEU A 93 -7.31 3.04 5.10
CA LEU A 93 -7.20 1.68 4.58
C LEU A 93 -7.94 0.71 5.50
N GLN A 94 -8.90 -0.02 4.92
CA GLN A 94 -9.66 -1.08 5.59
C GLN A 94 -9.51 -2.39 4.78
N VAL A 95 -8.96 -3.42 5.41
CA VAL A 95 -8.47 -4.66 4.80
C VAL A 95 -8.82 -5.93 5.60
N ALA A 96 -9.50 -5.83 6.75
CA ALA A 96 -9.96 -7.01 7.49
C ALA A 96 -10.81 -7.97 6.64
N ASP A 97 -10.97 -9.21 7.13
CA ASP A 97 -11.80 -10.24 6.50
C ASP A 97 -11.40 -10.58 5.05
N ASN A 98 -10.12 -10.91 4.89
CA ASN A 98 -9.49 -11.39 3.65
C ASN A 98 -8.46 -12.50 3.98
N HIS A 99 -7.87 -13.11 2.95
CA HIS A 99 -6.90 -14.21 3.08
C HIS A 99 -5.49 -13.74 2.70
N TRP A 100 -4.96 -12.73 3.40
CA TRP A 100 -3.73 -12.07 3.02
C TRP A 100 -2.52 -13.02 2.98
N SER A 101 -1.73 -12.93 1.91
CA SER A 101 -0.35 -13.39 1.87
C SER A 101 0.52 -12.26 2.38
N CYS A 102 1.02 -12.39 3.60
CA CYS A 102 1.86 -11.38 4.22
C CYS A 102 3.31 -11.62 3.81
N ASP A 103 3.64 -11.06 2.65
CA ASP A 103 4.96 -10.99 2.04
C ASP A 103 5.23 -9.54 1.62
N CYS A 104 6.20 -9.33 0.74
CA CYS A 104 6.60 -7.99 0.33
C CYS A 104 5.64 -7.27 -0.61
N ASP A 105 4.66 -7.96 -1.19
CA ASP A 105 3.66 -7.32 -2.03
C ASP A 105 2.67 -6.47 -1.20
N ILE A 106 2.49 -6.80 0.09
CA ILE A 106 1.67 -6.02 1.04
C ILE A 106 2.50 -5.26 2.09
N GLY A 107 3.83 -5.43 2.08
CA GLY A 107 4.74 -4.78 3.04
C GLY A 107 4.68 -3.25 3.06
N TRP A 108 4.21 -2.62 1.97
CA TRP A 108 4.02 -1.17 1.89
C TRP A 108 3.06 -0.63 2.97
N VAL A 109 2.18 -1.45 3.53
CA VAL A 109 1.23 -1.07 4.60
C VAL A 109 1.97 -0.59 5.84
N GLU A 110 3.16 -1.15 6.14
CA GLU A 110 3.99 -0.71 7.26
C GLU A 110 4.51 0.73 7.06
N VAL A 111 5.04 1.00 5.85
CA VAL A 111 5.53 2.33 5.46
C VAL A 111 4.38 3.34 5.45
N TRP A 112 3.22 2.95 4.94
CA TRP A 112 2.03 3.80 4.93
C TRP A 112 1.58 4.17 6.34
N GLN A 113 1.55 3.24 7.30
CA GLN A 113 1.18 3.55 8.69
C GLN A 113 2.10 4.58 9.33
N ARG A 114 3.40 4.55 9.02
CA ARG A 114 4.35 5.57 9.50
C ARG A 114 4.02 6.94 8.91
N LYS A 115 3.79 7.02 7.59
CA LYS A 115 3.40 8.26 6.90
C LYS A 115 2.06 8.80 7.38
N LYS A 116 1.07 7.94 7.59
CA LYS A 116 -0.24 8.32 8.16
C LYS A 116 -0.06 8.97 9.54
N ARG A 117 0.72 8.35 10.43
CA ARG A 117 1.04 8.92 11.75
C ARG A 117 1.75 10.27 11.67
N GLN A 118 2.66 10.43 10.70
CA GLN A 118 3.42 11.66 10.51
C GLN A 118 2.57 12.81 9.95
N TYR A 119 1.69 12.53 8.99
CA TYR A 119 1.03 13.58 8.19
C TYR A 119 -0.44 13.80 8.50
N LEU A 120 -1.15 12.79 9.04
CA LEU A 120 -2.60 12.84 9.22
C LEU A 120 -3.03 12.83 10.69
N CYS A 121 -2.16 12.40 11.59
CA CYS A 121 -2.50 12.28 13.00
C CYS A 121 -2.00 13.53 13.72
N GLY A 122 -2.92 14.36 14.20
CA GLY A 122 -2.63 15.62 14.87
C GLY A 122 -1.82 15.47 16.17
N GLU A 123 -1.69 16.57 16.91
CA GLU A 123 -1.01 16.59 18.20
C GLU A 123 -1.74 15.75 19.26
N GLU A 124 -1.05 15.47 20.37
CA GLU A 124 -1.63 14.72 21.50
C GLU A 124 -2.94 15.38 21.97
N ASP A 125 -3.94 14.56 22.29
CA ASP A 125 -5.31 14.92 22.70
C ASP A 125 -6.27 15.53 21.66
N SER A 126 -5.93 15.54 20.38
CA SER A 126 -6.88 15.88 19.30
C SER A 126 -7.86 14.73 18.96
N GLU A 127 -9.11 15.05 18.61
CA GLU A 127 -10.08 14.08 18.05
C GLU A 127 -9.55 13.39 16.77
N GLU A 128 -8.68 14.09 16.04
CA GLU A 128 -7.96 13.61 14.87
C GLU A 128 -7.01 12.45 15.22
N ARG A 129 -6.34 12.51 16.39
CA ARG A 129 -5.50 11.42 16.92
C ARG A 129 -6.33 10.18 17.26
N THR A 130 -7.51 10.37 17.87
CA THR A 130 -8.43 9.27 18.22
C THR A 130 -8.97 8.57 16.98
N THR A 131 -9.35 9.35 15.96
CA THR A 131 -9.79 8.81 14.67
C THR A 131 -8.65 8.08 13.95
N CYS A 132 -7.45 8.63 13.99
CA CYS A 132 -6.25 7.98 13.47
C CYS A 132 -5.99 6.61 14.12
N ARG A 133 -6.14 6.51 15.45
CA ARG A 133 -6.00 5.25 16.20
C ARG A 133 -7.07 4.22 15.85
N ARG A 134 -8.33 4.63 15.66
CA ARG A 134 -9.43 3.72 15.28
C ARG A 134 -9.22 3.04 13.93
N ILE A 135 -8.62 3.73 12.97
CA ILE A 135 -8.28 3.13 11.67
C ILE A 135 -7.25 1.98 11.84
N ASP A 136 -6.37 2.05 12.84
CA ASP A 136 -5.39 0.98 13.07
C ASP A 136 -6.04 -0.32 13.61
N ASP A 137 -7.27 -0.26 14.11
CA ASP A 137 -7.96 -1.44 14.64
C ASP A 137 -8.30 -2.46 13.55
N ASP A 138 -8.65 -1.99 12.36
CA ASP A 138 -8.92 -2.89 11.23
C ASP A 138 -7.68 -3.67 10.79
N LEU A 139 -6.51 -3.02 10.78
CA LEU A 139 -5.24 -3.68 10.50
C LEU A 139 -4.87 -4.76 11.53
N ARG A 140 -5.28 -4.59 12.79
CA ARG A 140 -5.09 -5.62 13.83
C ARG A 140 -5.96 -6.84 13.57
N LEU A 141 -7.16 -6.63 13.02
CA LEU A 141 -8.11 -7.70 12.69
C LEU A 141 -7.76 -8.44 11.40
N ALA A 142 -7.01 -7.81 10.49
CA ALA A 142 -6.51 -8.47 9.30
C ALA A 142 -5.52 -9.61 9.64
N ARG A 143 -5.68 -10.77 8.98
CA ARG A 143 -4.92 -11.99 9.25
C ARG A 143 -4.12 -12.46 8.04
N CYS A 144 -2.95 -13.03 8.31
CA CYS A 144 -2.05 -13.60 7.31
C CYS A 144 -2.29 -15.11 7.15
N ALA A 145 -2.88 -15.52 6.04
CA ALA A 145 -3.16 -16.94 5.75
C ALA A 145 -1.86 -17.77 5.62
N ASN A 146 -0.78 -17.17 5.13
CA ASN A 146 0.53 -17.81 4.96
C ASN A 146 1.41 -17.80 6.24
N LYS A 147 0.95 -17.18 7.33
CA LYS A 147 1.72 -17.03 8.59
C LYS A 147 0.88 -17.49 9.79
N ASN A 148 0.26 -18.68 9.67
CA ASN A 148 -0.55 -19.30 10.73
C ASN A 148 -1.70 -18.41 11.27
N ASN A 149 -2.34 -17.61 10.41
CA ASN A 149 -3.40 -16.67 10.77
C ASN A 149 -2.99 -15.59 11.81
N ALA A 150 -1.68 -15.31 11.92
CA ALA A 150 -1.15 -14.20 12.71
C ALA A 150 -1.69 -12.85 12.21
N SER A 151 -1.68 -11.85 13.09
CA SER A 151 -2.14 -10.51 12.74
C SER A 151 -1.21 -9.88 11.70
N LEU A 152 -1.79 -9.22 10.69
CA LEU A 152 -1.05 -8.57 9.62
C LEU A 152 -0.04 -7.54 10.15
N ILE A 153 -0.46 -6.74 11.13
CA ILE A 153 0.43 -5.74 11.73
C ILE A 153 1.58 -6.36 12.54
N GLU A 154 1.38 -7.53 13.14
CA GLU A 154 2.42 -8.22 13.90
C GLU A 154 3.47 -8.81 12.96
N VAL A 155 3.02 -9.49 11.89
CA VAL A 155 3.91 -10.05 10.87
C VAL A 155 4.74 -8.95 10.21
N LEU A 156 4.10 -7.87 9.76
CA LEU A 156 4.81 -6.77 9.07
C LEU A 156 5.82 -6.03 9.97
N LYS A 157 5.67 -6.09 11.30
CA LYS A 157 6.66 -5.53 12.24
C LYS A 157 7.82 -6.47 12.52
N ALA A 158 7.58 -7.78 12.45
CA ALA A 158 8.57 -8.81 12.76
C ALA A 158 9.45 -9.13 11.54
N ASP A 159 8.87 -9.16 10.35
CA ASP A 159 9.56 -9.52 9.12
C ASP A 159 10.20 -8.27 8.49
N VAL A 160 11.52 -8.11 8.68
CA VAL A 160 12.35 -7.03 8.11
C VAL A 160 12.63 -7.23 6.60
N GLU A 161 12.03 -8.26 5.99
CA GLU A 161 12.40 -8.76 4.66
C GLU A 161 11.92 -7.87 3.51
N CYS A 162 11.01 -6.93 3.79
CA CYS A 162 10.45 -6.08 2.76
C CYS A 162 11.15 -4.72 2.80
N GLY A 163 12.33 -4.72 2.17
CA GLY A 163 13.25 -3.59 2.07
C GLY A 163 12.55 -2.27 1.81
N TRP A 164 12.96 -1.25 2.57
CA TRP A 164 12.46 0.09 2.48
C TRP A 164 12.84 0.66 1.10
N GLY A 165 11.91 0.62 0.17
CA GLY A 165 12.09 1.12 -1.19
C GLY A 165 11.97 0.03 -2.25
N SER A 166 10.74 -0.30 -2.62
CA SER A 166 10.46 -0.97 -3.89
C SER A 166 9.17 -0.45 -4.49
N SER A 167 9.19 0.85 -4.79
CA SER A 167 8.54 1.38 -5.97
C SER A 167 9.57 1.50 -7.09
N ALA A 168 10.10 0.38 -7.57
CA ALA A 168 10.78 0.31 -8.87
C ALA A 168 10.97 -1.16 -9.25
N GLY A 169 10.25 -1.62 -10.27
CA GLY A 169 10.72 -2.78 -11.03
C GLY A 169 12.05 -2.39 -11.69
N GLY A 170 13.13 -3.01 -11.23
CA GLY A 170 14.46 -2.91 -11.82
C GLY A 170 15.22 -4.19 -11.50
N PRO A 171 15.90 -4.83 -12.47
CA PRO A 171 16.60 -6.08 -12.21
C PRO A 171 17.73 -5.84 -11.21
N GLY A 172 17.82 -6.72 -10.21
CA GLY A 172 18.73 -6.60 -9.08
C GLY A 172 20.18 -6.40 -9.51
N VAL A 173 20.76 -5.28 -9.10
CA VAL A 173 22.20 -5.07 -9.15
C VAL A 173 22.79 -5.71 -7.90
N THR A 174 23.42 -6.87 -8.06
CA THR A 174 24.22 -7.49 -7.00
C THR A 174 25.46 -6.62 -6.77
N THR A 175 25.47 -5.81 -5.70
CA THR A 175 26.68 -5.10 -5.28
C THR A 175 27.64 -6.09 -4.62
N SER A 176 28.52 -6.69 -5.42
CA SER A 176 29.66 -7.46 -4.91
C SER A 176 30.63 -6.52 -4.19
N LEU A 177 30.78 -6.69 -2.87
CA LEU A 177 31.81 -6.04 -2.08
C LEU A 177 33.19 -6.56 -2.50
N VAL A 178 33.97 -5.73 -3.19
CA VAL A 178 35.39 -6.01 -3.48
C VAL A 178 36.20 -5.66 -2.22
N VAL A 179 36.71 -6.67 -1.53
CA VAL A 179 37.69 -6.49 -0.45
C VAL A 179 39.07 -6.38 -1.09
N ILE A 180 39.66 -5.19 -1.10
CA ILE A 180 41.05 -5.00 -1.50
C ILE A 180 41.94 -5.34 -0.31
N ALA A 181 42.53 -6.54 -0.30
CA ALA A 181 43.59 -6.90 0.61
C ALA A 181 44.93 -6.32 0.10
N GLY A 182 45.50 -5.38 0.84
CA GLY A 182 46.82 -4.81 0.55
C GLY A 182 47.93 -5.83 0.80
N ILE A 183 48.72 -6.13 -0.24
CA ILE A 183 49.96 -6.89 -0.12
C ILE A 183 51.10 -5.88 0.03
N ILE A 184 51.62 -5.74 1.26
CA ILE A 184 52.97 -5.18 1.48
C ILE A 184 53.92 -6.37 1.49
N ALA A 185 54.55 -6.64 0.34
CA ALA A 185 55.67 -7.57 0.27
C ALA A 185 56.98 -6.79 0.43
N MET A 186 57.71 -7.13 1.48
CA MET A 186 59.10 -6.79 1.71
C MET A 186 59.96 -7.05 0.47
N PHE A 187 60.77 -6.07 0.08
CA PHE A 187 62.03 -6.34 -0.60
C PHE A 187 63.17 -5.95 0.34
N ALA A 188 63.73 -6.97 0.99
CA ALA A 188 65.08 -6.97 1.53
C ALA A 188 65.98 -7.73 0.54
N ASN A 189 67.21 -7.21 0.35
CA ASN A 189 68.35 -7.77 -0.40
C ASN A 189 68.19 -7.75 -1.93
N ILE A 190 69.07 -7.15 -2.75
CA ILE A 190 70.53 -6.98 -2.72
C ILE A 190 70.89 -5.58 -3.24
#